data_AF-A0A9E5E021-F1
#
_entry.id   AF-A0A9E5E021-F1
#
_cell.length_a   1.000
_cell.length_b   1.000
_cell.length_c   1.000
_cell.angle_alpha   90.00
_cell.angle_beta   90.00
_cell.angle_gamma   90.00
#
_symmetry.space_group_name_H-M   'P 1'
#
loop_
_entity.id
_entity.type
_entity.pdbx_description
1 polymer ?
#
loop_
_entity_poly.entity_id
_entity_poly.type
_entity_poly.pdbx_seq_one_letter_code
_entity_poly.pdbx_strand_id
1 'polypeptide(L)'
;MTAGATNTSVYAYDLAGNRTNKLLVASAVATDTNTITYLFDVPNRLVTVVDGTISGTNAVVTNTTFNASYDYRTRRLRKTELSGTGLSTTNATYFRYDSGDSFQELSSGTNGSI
;
A
#
# COMPACT_ATOMS: atom_id res chain seq x y z
N MET A 1 32.68 17.68 13.01
CA MET A 1 31.22 17.44 13.18
C MET A 1 30.72 16.80 11.90
N THR A 2 30.37 15.53 11.91
CA THR A 2 29.77 14.87 10.75
C THR A 2 28.35 15.42 10.60
N ALA A 3 28.06 16.10 9.49
CA ALA A 3 26.71 16.58 9.21
C ALA A 3 25.76 15.37 9.25
N GLY A 4 24.76 15.41 10.13
CA GLY A 4 23.76 14.35 10.22
C GLY A 4 23.03 14.26 8.88
N ALA A 5 22.94 13.04 8.33
CA ALA A 5 22.13 12.80 7.13
C ALA A 5 20.71 13.31 7.39
N THR A 6 20.28 14.31 6.62
CA THR A 6 18.91 14.83 6.69
C THR A 6 18.07 14.05 5.69
N ASN A 7 17.02 13.39 6.17
CA ASN A 7 16.05 12.75 5.29
C ASN A 7 14.90 13.72 5.04
N THR A 8 14.58 13.98 3.77
CA THR A 8 13.45 14.81 3.37
C THR A 8 12.32 13.92 2.86
N SER A 9 11.12 14.12 3.39
CA SER A 9 9.91 13.48 2.86
C SER A 9 9.10 14.47 2.03
N VAL A 10 8.73 14.09 0.82
CA VAL A 10 7.84 14.85 -0.07
C VAL A 10 6.55 14.06 -0.26
N TYR A 11 5.41 14.76 -0.26
CA TYR A 11 4.09 14.16 -0.34
C TYR A 11 3.28 14.76 -1.50
N ALA A 12 2.52 13.92 -2.20
CA ALA A 12 1.56 14.35 -3.20
C ALA A 12 0.16 13.85 -2.84
N TYR A 13 -0.85 14.63 -3.23
CA TYR A 13 -2.26 14.37 -2.93
C TYR A 13 -3.11 14.54 -4.18
N ASP A 14 -4.23 13.80 -4.27
CA ASP A 14 -5.25 14.02 -5.29
C ASP A 14 -6.21 15.18 -4.91
N LEU A 15 -7.20 15.46 -5.77
CA LEU A 15 -8.21 16.50 -5.55
C LEU A 15 -9.13 16.23 -4.36
N ALA A 16 -9.29 14.96 -3.96
CA ALA A 16 -10.07 14.58 -2.79
C ALA A 16 -9.24 14.63 -1.50
N GLY A 17 -7.94 14.94 -1.59
CA GLY A 17 -7.02 15.02 -0.46
C GLY A 17 -6.41 13.68 -0.06
N ASN A 18 -6.57 12.61 -0.84
CA ASN A 18 -5.90 11.35 -0.57
C ASN A 18 -4.42 11.46 -0.95
N ARG A 19 -3.53 10.97 -0.08
CA ARG A 19 -2.10 10.94 -0.39
C ARG A 19 -1.84 9.90 -1.48
N THR A 20 -1.39 10.33 -2.66
CA THR A 20 -1.07 9.46 -3.80
C THR A 20 0.40 9.05 -3.85
N ASN A 21 1.31 9.85 -3.27
CA ASN A 21 2.73 9.55 -3.23
C ASN A 21 3.39 10.00 -1.91
N LYS A 22 4.37 9.21 -1.46
CA LYS A 22 5.38 9.62 -0.48
C LYS A 22 6.77 9.32 -1.05
N LEU A 23 7.60 10.33 -1.22
CA LEU A 23 8.99 10.20 -1.62
C LEU A 23 9.91 10.47 -0.42
N LEU A 24 10.81 9.55 -0.11
CA LEU A 24 11.87 9.73 0.85
C LEU A 24 13.19 9.95 0.10
N VAL A 25 13.75 11.15 0.26
CA VAL A 25 15.05 11.54 -0.30
C VAL A 25 16.06 11.56 0.84
N ALA A 26 17.06 10.69 0.78
CA ALA A 26 18.20 10.73 1.68
C ALA A 26 19.21 11.77 1.18
N SER A 27 19.69 12.66 2.05
CA SER A 27 20.56 13.77 1.64
C SER A 27 21.96 13.33 1.17
N ALA A 28 22.37 13.98 0.07
CA ALA A 28 23.70 14.21 -0.51
C ALA A 28 24.61 13.04 -0.93
N VAL A 29 24.41 11.79 -0.48
CA VAL A 29 25.31 10.67 -0.87
C VAL A 29 24.54 9.42 -1.34
N ALA A 30 23.25 9.31 -1.03
CA ALA A 30 22.45 8.17 -1.44
C ALA A 30 21.87 8.42 -2.85
N THR A 31 22.23 7.58 -3.82
CA THR A 31 21.50 7.46 -5.09
C THR A 31 20.14 6.78 -4.92
N ASP A 32 19.87 6.30 -3.72
CA ASP A 32 18.67 5.53 -3.43
C ASP A 32 17.53 6.46 -3.01
N THR A 33 16.43 6.40 -3.75
CA THR A 33 15.17 7.08 -3.39
C THR A 33 14.09 6.04 -3.20
N ASN A 34 13.35 6.17 -2.11
CA ASN A 34 12.19 5.30 -1.84
C ASN A 34 10.92 6.08 -2.14
N THR A 35 10.07 5.54 -2.98
CA THR A 35 8.75 6.08 -3.31
C THR A 35 7.67 5.09 -2.88
N ILE A 36 6.63 5.59 -2.23
CA ILE A 36 5.43 4.80 -1.92
C ILE A 36 4.28 5.42 -2.70
N THR A 37 3.66 4.62 -3.56
CA THR A 37 2.49 5.01 -4.34
C THR A 37 1.24 4.39 -3.73
N TYR A 38 0.20 5.19 -3.56
CA TYR A 38 -1.08 4.78 -3.00
C TYR A 38 -2.16 4.97 -4.08
N LEU A 39 -2.93 3.92 -4.34
CA LEU A 39 -4.03 3.94 -5.30
C LEU A 39 -5.36 3.80 -4.58
N PHE A 40 -6.32 4.63 -5.01
CA PHE A 40 -7.66 4.70 -4.45
C PHE A 40 -8.70 4.43 -5.53
N ASP A 41 -9.85 3.90 -5.15
CA ASP A 41 -11.02 3.77 -6.02
C ASP A 41 -12.03 4.92 -5.79
N VAL A 42 -13.13 4.91 -6.57
CA VAL A 42 -14.14 5.99 -6.67
C VAL A 42 -14.67 6.51 -5.31
N PRO A 43 -14.76 5.69 -4.24
CA PRO A 43 -15.06 6.19 -2.88
C PRO A 43 -13.83 6.51 -1.99
N ASN A 44 -12.69 6.92 -2.54
CA ASN A 44 -11.46 7.24 -1.79
C ASN A 44 -10.95 6.07 -0.92
N ARG A 45 -11.23 4.81 -1.29
CA ARG A 45 -10.76 3.65 -0.52
C ARG A 45 -9.42 3.21 -1.07
N LEU A 46 -8.44 3.05 -0.17
CA LEU A 46 -7.12 2.54 -0.54
C LEU A 46 -7.23 1.11 -1.06
N VAL A 47 -6.93 0.90 -2.34
CA VAL A 47 -6.99 -0.41 -2.99
C VAL A 47 -5.61 -1.03 -3.20
N THR A 48 -4.55 -0.22 -3.34
CA THR A 48 -3.20 -0.74 -3.56
C THR A 48 -2.14 0.19 -2.98
N VAL A 49 -1.08 -0.40 -2.42
CA VAL A 49 0.16 0.30 -2.09
C VAL A 49 1.31 -0.37 -2.82
N VAL A 50 2.12 0.44 -3.52
CA VAL A 50 3.34 0.00 -4.19
C VAL A 50 4.52 0.73 -3.57
N ASP A 51 5.47 -0.03 -3.03
CA ASP A 51 6.77 0.47 -2.59
C ASP A 51 7.76 0.34 -3.75
N GLY A 52 8.37 1.44 -4.12
CA GLY A 52 9.35 1.55 -5.18
C GLY A 52 10.68 1.98 -4.60
N THR A 53 11.71 1.16 -4.73
CA THR A 53 13.09 1.59 -4.47
C THR A 53 13.77 1.85 -5.80
N ILE A 54 14.24 3.07 -5.98
CA ILE A 54 15.17 3.42 -7.05
C ILE A 54 16.55 3.26 -6.46
N SER A 55 17.36 2.34 -7.00
CA SER A 55 18.77 2.23 -6.61
C SER A 55 19.71 2.49 -7.78
N GLY A 56 20.70 3.34 -7.55
CA GLY A 56 21.68 3.73 -8.56
C GLY A 56 21.06 4.41 -9.78
N THR A 57 21.51 4.03 -10.98
CA THR A 57 21.25 4.81 -12.20
C THR A 57 19.89 4.58 -12.84
N ASN A 58 19.11 3.52 -12.52
CA ASN A 58 17.75 3.33 -13.09
C ASN A 58 16.96 2.09 -12.61
N ALA A 59 17.43 1.30 -11.64
CA ALA A 59 16.69 0.11 -11.23
C ALA A 59 15.52 0.51 -10.31
N VAL A 60 14.31 0.58 -10.86
CA VAL A 60 13.08 0.71 -10.07
C VAL A 60 12.62 -0.68 -9.68
N VAL A 61 12.81 -1.05 -8.41
CA VAL A 61 12.21 -2.26 -7.85
C VAL A 61 10.86 -1.87 -7.26
N THR A 62 9.77 -2.24 -7.94
CA THR A 62 8.42 -2.04 -7.42
C THR A 62 7.92 -3.31 -6.74
N ASN A 63 7.45 -3.16 -5.51
CA ASN A 63 6.84 -4.22 -4.75
C ASN A 63 5.43 -3.79 -4.32
N THR A 64 4.42 -4.55 -4.71
CA THR A 64 3.08 -4.30 -4.15
C THR A 64 3.09 -4.76 -2.70
N THR A 65 2.86 -3.84 -1.77
CA THR A 65 2.95 -4.13 -0.34
C THR A 65 1.58 -4.28 0.32
N PHE A 66 0.54 -3.85 -0.39
CA PHE A 66 -0.84 -3.99 0.04
C PHE A 66 -1.76 -4.06 -1.18
N ASN A 67 -2.78 -4.90 -1.10
CA ASN A 67 -3.93 -4.86 -1.98
C ASN A 67 -5.20 -5.18 -1.20
N ALA A 68 -6.31 -4.52 -1.52
CA ALA A 68 -7.60 -4.80 -0.92
C ALA A 68 -8.74 -4.70 -1.92
N SER A 69 -9.81 -5.45 -1.64
CA SER A 69 -11.09 -5.36 -2.33
C SER A 69 -12.19 -5.01 -1.35
N TYR A 70 -13.26 -4.40 -1.86
CA TYR A 70 -14.33 -3.86 -1.05
C TYR A 70 -15.70 -4.19 -1.67
N ASP A 71 -16.73 -4.24 -0.84
CA ASP A 71 -18.11 -4.32 -1.29
C ASP A 71 -18.67 -2.94 -1.67
N TYR A 72 -19.94 -2.91 -2.12
CA TYR A 72 -20.63 -1.68 -2.48
C TYR A 72 -20.88 -0.75 -1.27
N ARG A 73 -20.84 -1.28 -0.04
CA ARG A 73 -21.00 -0.54 1.22
C ARG A 73 -19.68 -0.03 1.77
N THR A 74 -18.59 -0.10 1.00
CA THR A 74 -17.24 0.35 1.41
C THR A 74 -16.56 -0.50 2.47
N ARG A 75 -17.10 -1.69 2.76
CA ARG A 75 -16.50 -2.64 3.69
C ARG A 75 -15.49 -3.51 2.97
N ARG A 76 -14.39 -3.85 3.64
CA ARG A 76 -13.27 -4.58 3.02
C ARG A 76 -13.61 -6.07 2.94
N LEU A 77 -13.59 -6.67 1.76
CA LEU A 77 -13.85 -8.11 1.58
C LEU A 77 -12.57 -8.95 1.69
N ARG A 78 -11.45 -8.37 1.28
CA ARG A 78 -10.14 -9.04 1.28
C ARG A 78 -9.04 -8.02 1.45
N LYS A 79 -7.96 -8.43 2.12
CA LYS A 79 -6.65 -7.78 1.99
C LYS A 79 -5.55 -8.81 1.78
N THR A 80 -4.50 -8.39 1.12
CA THR A 80 -3.19 -9.05 1.11
C THR A 80 -2.15 -8.01 1.47
N GLU A 81 -1.21 -8.39 2.31
CA GLU A 81 -0.10 -7.54 2.74
C GLU A 81 1.22 -8.21 2.36
N LEU A 82 2.26 -7.39 2.24
CA LEU A 82 3.62 -7.87 2.03
C LEU A 82 3.99 -8.90 3.10
N SER A 83 4.60 -10.00 2.70
CA SER A 83 5.26 -10.91 3.62
C SER A 83 6.63 -11.27 3.04
N GLY A 84 7.64 -10.50 3.41
CA GLY A 84 8.98 -10.60 2.82
C GLY A 84 9.09 -9.85 1.49
N THR A 85 9.75 -10.43 0.49
CA THR A 85 9.94 -9.80 -0.83
C THR A 85 8.79 -10.15 -1.78
N GLY A 86 7.66 -9.45 -1.70
CA GLY A 86 6.54 -9.60 -2.64
C GLY A 86 5.16 -9.65 -1.99
N LEU A 87 4.13 -9.12 -2.67
CA LEU A 87 2.74 -9.34 -2.25
C LEU A 87 2.45 -10.84 -2.16
N SER A 88 2.16 -11.34 -0.95
CA SER A 88 1.82 -12.75 -0.76
C SER A 88 0.31 -12.91 -0.81
N THR A 89 -0.21 -13.52 -1.87
CA THR A 89 -1.64 -13.90 -1.93
C THR A 89 -2.00 -14.98 -0.93
N THR A 90 -1.00 -15.69 -0.41
CA THR A 90 -1.14 -16.70 0.65
C THR A 90 -1.42 -16.05 2.01
N ASN A 91 -0.94 -14.83 2.26
CA ASN A 91 -1.24 -14.07 3.48
C ASN A 91 -2.45 -13.15 3.27
N ALA A 92 -3.49 -13.69 2.66
CA ALA A 92 -4.75 -12.99 2.48
C ALA A 92 -5.62 -13.11 3.74
N THR A 93 -6.17 -11.99 4.18
CA THR A 93 -7.29 -11.98 5.13
C THR A 93 -8.58 -11.76 4.37
N TYR A 94 -9.57 -12.63 4.59
CA TYR A 94 -10.93 -12.50 4.05
C TYR A 94 -11.89 -12.11 5.16
N PHE A 95 -12.82 -11.22 4.85
CA PHE A 95 -13.82 -10.74 5.80
C PHE A 95 -15.21 -11.12 5.32
N ARG A 96 -16.04 -11.60 6.25
CA ARG A 96 -17.47 -11.85 6.04
C ARG A 96 -18.26 -11.05 7.04
N TYR A 97 -19.36 -10.48 6.56
CA TYR A 97 -20.17 -9.57 7.35
C TYR A 97 -21.57 -10.16 7.60
N ASP A 98 -22.04 -10.04 8.84
CA ASP A 98 -23.44 -10.27 9.19
C ASP A 98 -24.07 -8.92 9.54
N SER A 99 -25.07 -8.51 8.76
CA SER A 99 -25.90 -7.32 9.00
C SER A 99 -25.18 -5.97 9.14
N GLY A 100 -23.87 -5.91 8.90
CA GLY A 100 -23.10 -4.66 8.97
C GLY A 100 -21.70 -4.88 9.52
N ASP A 101 -21.61 -5.72 10.54
CA ASP A 101 -20.39 -5.97 11.30
C ASP A 101 -19.62 -7.15 10.73
N SER A 102 -18.29 -7.11 10.87
CA SER A 102 -17.44 -8.23 10.52
C SER A 102 -17.77 -9.39 11.44
N PHE A 103 -18.36 -10.44 10.90
CA PHE A 103 -18.73 -11.65 11.62
C PHE A 103 -17.60 -12.68 11.65
N GLN A 104 -16.76 -12.72 10.60
CA GLN A 104 -15.62 -13.64 10.51
C GLN A 104 -14.43 -13.05 9.76
N GLU A 105 -13.23 -13.35 10.27
CA GLU A 105 -11.95 -13.16 9.58
C GLU A 105 -11.32 -14.51 9.28
N LEU A 106 -10.86 -14.72 8.04
CA LEU A 106 -10.26 -15.98 7.62
C LEU A 106 -8.89 -15.74 6.98
N SER A 107 -7.92 -16.61 7.29
CA SER A 107 -6.59 -16.64 6.65
C SER A 107 -6.59 -17.33 5.28
N SER A 108 -7.72 -17.93 4.88
CA SER A 108 -7.94 -18.50 3.56
C SER A 108 -9.43 -18.45 3.21
N GLY A 109 -9.74 -18.36 1.91
CA GLY A 109 -11.13 -18.29 1.45
C GLY A 109 -11.25 -17.74 0.03
N THR A 110 -12.48 -17.75 -0.48
CA THR A 110 -12.87 -17.07 -1.73
C THR A 110 -13.71 -15.85 -1.36
N ASN A 111 -13.59 -14.77 -2.13
CA ASN A 111 -14.52 -13.65 -2.04
C ASN A 111 -15.92 -14.15 -2.42
N GLY A 112 -16.71 -14.52 -1.42
CA GLY A 112 -18.11 -14.90 -1.61
C GLY A 112 -18.92 -13.66 -1.87
N SER A 113 -19.56 -13.59 -3.03
CA SER A 113 -20.69 -12.68 -3.24
C SER A 113 -21.80 -13.12 -2.28
N ILE A 114 -22.11 -12.27 -1.31
CA ILE A 114 -23.37 -12.31 -0.56
C ILE A 114 -24.35 -11.36 -1.23
#